data_AF-A0A9N9MML4-F1
#
_entry.id   AF-A0A9N9MML4-F1
#
_cell.length_a   1.000
_cell.length_b   1.000
_cell.length_c   1.000
_cell.angle_alpha   90.00
_cell.angle_beta   90.00
_cell.angle_gamma   90.00
#
_symmetry.space_group_name_H-M   'P 1'
#
loop_
_entity.id
_entity.type
_entity.pdbx_description
1 polymer ?
#
loop_
_entity_poly.entity_id
_entity_poly.type
_entity_poly.pdbx_seq_one_letter_code
_entity_poly.pdbx_strand_id
1 'polypeptide(L)'
;MLTKIFLCPADKKYGCTWEGSSNDIYEHFSEEHEELLFFSGSVNIPLDVASENRLLLFDTEIYLLQTKINGEHLNIYLRYLGPALIASNLTYDIDLTANGVKLEKPYVIEEDGCFSVSLKCIEAHFGEVNAINCQLSVSGDFTAQSPDVDDVFEDPPKKNEEFATENIELMKHLSPSLQNLSTSENKLMKYVSPSLQNLSTVELREKPDSSNEANRATWYGMDSYLPKQPASLLNRSHTFSSEDIRRNSALRRHSSMRSLGSIAETDLDFELKCCNCDSHLSAPIFLCANSHNICPTCYADCESCIICDKEITGQRNEELETKAIDHVYTCTNQRNGCHKKLPYDEIEEHELNCTFCQFLCPMEECGFNSSYRNMVAHLNLIHSSVKMFQSFIAVFQKHQELFLANETMGIFYCNWKQIDSKILWRAKYCGPKGRKFFCELKFKGKTFKRPLLLTKNDECYFKEMELAELKEQKVKAKNSILTVTR
;
A
#
# COMPACT_ATOMS: atom_id res chain seq x y z
N MET A 1 -3.38 -15.83 -6.90
CA MET A 1 -2.23 -15.91 -7.81
C MET A 1 -1.04 -16.43 -7.02
N LEU A 2 -0.01 -17.00 -7.65
CA LEU A 2 1.26 -17.29 -6.97
C LEU A 2 2.05 -15.98 -6.84
N THR A 3 2.30 -15.51 -5.62
CA THR A 3 3.20 -14.39 -5.37
C THR A 3 4.61 -14.79 -5.77
N LYS A 4 5.22 -14.01 -6.69
CA LYS A 4 6.61 -14.24 -7.10
C LYS A 4 7.54 -13.79 -5.99
N ILE A 5 8.47 -14.66 -5.61
CA ILE A 5 9.55 -14.36 -4.67
C ILE A 5 10.78 -13.93 -5.48
N PHE A 6 11.47 -12.92 -4.98
CA PHE A 6 12.64 -12.30 -5.55
C PHE A 6 13.79 -12.37 -4.53
N LEU A 7 15.01 -12.53 -5.02
CA LEU A 7 16.22 -12.42 -4.20
C LEU A 7 16.66 -10.95 -4.11
N CYS A 8 17.44 -10.62 -3.09
CA CYS A 8 18.06 -9.31 -2.97
C CYS A 8 18.90 -8.96 -4.22
N PRO A 9 18.68 -7.80 -4.88
CA PRO A 9 19.50 -7.34 -6.00
C PRO A 9 20.83 -6.68 -5.61
N ALA A 10 21.16 -6.54 -4.32
CA ALA A 10 22.48 -6.05 -3.91
C ALA A 10 23.59 -7.02 -4.35
N ASP A 11 24.80 -6.52 -4.51
CA ASP A 11 25.92 -7.37 -4.96
C ASP A 11 26.27 -8.44 -3.93
N LYS A 12 26.62 -9.65 -4.40
CA LYS A 12 26.89 -10.82 -3.54
C LYS A 12 27.99 -10.60 -2.48
N LYS A 13 28.80 -9.56 -2.63
CA LYS A 13 29.81 -9.11 -1.64
C LYS A 13 29.19 -8.73 -0.29
N TYR A 14 27.93 -8.30 -0.27
CA TYR A 14 27.19 -7.98 0.96
C TYR A 14 26.70 -9.22 1.72
N GLY A 15 26.78 -10.41 1.13
CA GLY A 15 26.37 -11.67 1.78
C GLY A 15 24.86 -11.78 2.09
N CYS A 16 24.05 -10.86 1.56
CA CYS A 16 22.62 -10.76 1.87
C CYS A 16 21.85 -12.04 1.44
N THR A 17 21.03 -12.56 2.36
CA THR A 17 20.22 -13.77 2.15
C THR A 17 18.72 -13.47 2.11
N TRP A 18 18.33 -12.22 1.82
CA TRP A 18 16.92 -11.83 1.76
C TRP A 18 16.22 -12.42 0.52
N GLU A 19 15.03 -12.96 0.75
CA GLU A 19 14.06 -13.35 -0.27
C GLU A 19 12.68 -12.81 0.13
N GLY A 20 11.98 -12.13 -0.80
CA GLY A 20 10.72 -11.43 -0.50
C GLY A 20 9.90 -11.13 -1.75
N SER A 21 8.80 -10.39 -1.63
CA SER A 21 8.04 -9.90 -2.79
C SER A 21 8.61 -8.57 -3.29
N SER A 22 8.19 -8.14 -4.50
CA SER A 22 8.60 -6.85 -5.08
C SER A 22 8.15 -5.65 -4.25
N ASN A 23 7.12 -5.81 -3.40
CA ASN A 23 6.62 -4.76 -2.53
C ASN A 23 7.53 -4.54 -1.31
N ASP A 24 8.27 -5.58 -0.92
CA ASP A 24 9.06 -5.63 0.31
C ASP A 24 10.52 -5.20 0.05
N ILE A 25 10.89 -4.98 -1.22
CA ILE A 25 12.27 -4.69 -1.66
C ILE A 25 12.79 -3.33 -1.17
N TYR A 26 11.91 -2.34 -1.05
CA TYR A 26 12.22 -1.02 -0.53
C TYR A 26 12.53 -1.06 0.97
N GLU A 27 11.65 -1.73 1.74
CA GLU A 27 11.81 -1.96 3.19
C GLU A 27 13.15 -2.65 3.46
N HIS A 28 13.41 -3.75 2.75
CA HIS A 28 14.69 -4.46 2.81
C HIS A 28 15.91 -3.58 2.51
N PHE A 29 15.89 -2.81 1.42
CA PHE A 29 17.02 -1.94 1.09
C PHE A 29 17.21 -0.82 2.11
N SER A 30 16.13 -0.28 2.69
CA SER A 30 16.22 0.75 3.73
C SER A 30 16.79 0.24 5.06
N GLU A 31 16.80 -1.08 5.30
CA GLU A 31 17.26 -1.68 6.56
C GLU A 31 18.64 -2.34 6.47
N GLU A 32 18.92 -3.06 5.38
CA GLU A 32 20.17 -3.82 5.20
C GLU A 32 21.16 -3.12 4.24
N HIS A 33 20.69 -2.19 3.40
CA HIS A 33 21.44 -1.62 2.27
C HIS A 33 21.19 -0.11 2.06
N GLU A 34 21.03 0.67 3.13
CA GLU A 34 20.67 2.11 3.06
C GLU A 34 21.65 2.92 2.18
N GLU A 35 22.94 2.59 2.25
CA GLU A 35 24.02 3.14 1.42
C GLU A 35 23.88 2.91 -0.10
N LEU A 36 23.03 1.96 -0.51
CA LEU A 36 22.71 1.63 -1.90
C LEU A 36 21.36 2.21 -2.34
N LEU A 37 20.66 2.94 -1.47
CA LEU A 37 19.31 3.45 -1.68
C LEU A 37 19.32 4.96 -2.00
N PHE A 38 18.78 5.35 -3.14
CA PHE A 38 18.83 6.73 -3.64
C PHE A 38 17.43 7.26 -3.94
N PHE A 39 17.04 8.36 -3.29
CA PHE A 39 15.72 9.01 -3.43
C PHE A 39 15.67 10.05 -4.56
N SER A 40 16.51 9.89 -5.59
CA SER A 40 16.55 10.76 -6.77
C SER A 40 17.20 10.04 -7.95
N GLY A 41 17.01 10.55 -9.17
CA GLY A 41 17.77 10.11 -10.34
C GLY A 41 19.27 10.45 -10.31
N SER A 42 19.76 11.22 -9.32
CA SER A 42 21.17 11.60 -9.20
C SER A 42 21.93 10.65 -8.28
N VAL A 43 23.03 10.06 -8.78
CA VAL A 43 23.82 9.03 -8.09
C VAL A 43 25.31 9.31 -8.27
N ASN A 44 26.11 9.24 -7.20
CA ASN A 44 27.57 9.30 -7.32
C ASN A 44 28.15 7.90 -7.53
N ILE A 45 28.84 7.68 -8.65
CA ILE A 45 29.45 6.40 -9.04
C ILE A 45 30.96 6.47 -8.74
N PRO A 46 31.46 5.81 -7.68
CA PRO A 46 32.90 5.62 -7.46
C PRO A 46 33.54 4.74 -8.54
N LEU A 47 34.74 5.10 -8.99
CA LEU A 47 35.46 4.44 -10.09
C LEU A 47 36.48 3.39 -9.62
N ASP A 48 36.74 3.28 -8.32
CA ASP A 48 37.52 2.22 -7.70
C ASP A 48 36.69 0.95 -7.41
N VAL A 49 35.36 1.04 -7.49
CA VAL A 49 34.42 -0.06 -7.23
C VAL A 49 34.10 -0.84 -8.50
N ALA A 50 34.64 -2.06 -8.59
CA ALA A 50 34.52 -2.91 -9.79
C ALA A 50 33.07 -3.30 -10.17
N SER A 51 32.18 -3.47 -9.19
CA SER A 51 30.73 -3.59 -9.40
C SER A 51 29.93 -3.07 -8.22
N GLU A 52 28.77 -2.47 -8.51
CA GLU A 52 27.78 -2.07 -7.50
C GLU A 52 26.37 -2.05 -8.07
N ASN A 53 25.39 -2.50 -7.28
CA ASN A 53 23.97 -2.40 -7.60
C ASN A 53 23.29 -1.43 -6.62
N ARG A 54 22.56 -0.44 -7.14
CA ARG A 54 21.89 0.61 -6.35
C ARG A 54 20.41 0.65 -6.69
N LEU A 55 19.57 0.85 -5.69
CA LEU A 55 18.12 0.96 -5.83
C LEU A 55 17.73 2.45 -5.84
N LEU A 56 17.14 2.90 -6.95
CA LEU A 56 16.70 4.28 -7.12
C LEU A 56 15.18 4.36 -6.95
N LEU A 57 14.70 5.27 -6.11
CA LEU A 57 13.30 5.63 -6.01
C LEU A 57 13.13 7.07 -6.48
N PHE A 58 12.43 7.25 -7.59
CA PHE A 58 12.26 8.52 -8.28
C PHE A 58 10.92 8.50 -9.02
N ASP A 59 10.20 9.63 -9.03
CA ASP A 59 8.85 9.76 -9.60
C ASP A 59 7.87 8.64 -9.18
N THR A 60 7.94 8.27 -7.89
CA THR A 60 7.18 7.18 -7.23
C THR A 60 7.47 5.74 -7.70
N GLU A 61 8.36 5.57 -8.67
CA GLU A 61 8.74 4.28 -9.25
C GLU A 61 10.11 3.78 -8.75
N ILE A 62 10.36 2.48 -8.90
CA ILE A 62 11.59 1.80 -8.43
C ILE A 62 12.44 1.32 -9.60
N TYR A 63 13.73 1.68 -9.60
CA TYR A 63 14.70 1.28 -10.62
C TYR A 63 15.93 0.64 -9.99
N LEU A 64 16.54 -0.32 -10.67
CA LEU A 64 17.84 -0.90 -10.35
C LEU A 64 18.90 -0.32 -11.29
N LEU A 65 19.87 0.38 -10.71
CA LEU A 65 21.07 0.87 -11.38
C LEU A 65 22.22 -0.08 -11.08
N GLN A 66 22.72 -0.80 -12.09
CA GLN A 66 23.86 -1.70 -11.95
C GLN A 66 25.07 -1.06 -12.64
N THR A 67 26.15 -0.79 -11.90
CA THR A 67 27.41 -0.25 -12.44
C THR A 67 28.48 -1.32 -12.41
N LYS A 68 29.21 -1.53 -13.51
CA LYS A 68 30.27 -2.54 -13.60
C LYS A 68 31.43 -2.09 -14.48
N ILE A 69 32.64 -2.16 -13.93
CA ILE A 69 33.88 -1.87 -14.65
C ILE A 69 34.39 -3.18 -15.27
N ASN A 70 34.50 -3.20 -16.61
CA ASN A 70 35.05 -4.32 -17.38
C ASN A 70 36.27 -3.82 -18.16
N GLY A 71 37.49 -4.13 -17.70
CA GLY A 71 38.71 -3.64 -18.33
C GLY A 71 38.81 -2.11 -18.24
N GLU A 72 38.86 -1.44 -19.40
CA GLU A 72 38.97 0.03 -19.49
C GLU A 72 37.60 0.74 -19.63
N HIS A 73 36.48 0.05 -19.42
CA HIS A 73 35.12 0.59 -19.61
C HIS A 73 34.28 0.48 -18.33
N LEU A 74 33.67 1.60 -17.92
CA LEU A 74 32.55 1.64 -17.00
C LEU A 74 31.27 1.38 -17.80
N ASN A 75 30.47 0.42 -17.34
CA ASN A 75 29.22 0.00 -17.97
C ASN A 75 28.08 0.19 -16.97
N ILE A 76 27.00 0.83 -17.40
CA ILE A 76 25.87 1.23 -16.58
C ILE A 76 24.60 0.62 -17.18
N TYR A 77 23.92 -0.21 -16.38
CA TYR A 77 22.66 -0.87 -16.75
C TYR A 77 21.54 -0.29 -15.90
N LEU A 78 20.39 -0.05 -16.52
CA LEU A 78 19.20 0.50 -15.87
C LEU A 78 18.02 -0.46 -16.10
N ARG A 79 17.28 -0.77 -15.04
CA ARG A 79 16.13 -1.67 -15.10
C ARG A 79 15.00 -1.17 -14.20
N TYR A 80 13.84 -0.90 -14.79
CA TYR A 80 12.61 -0.69 -14.04
C TYR A 80 12.16 -1.97 -13.30
N LEU A 81 11.75 -1.84 -12.04
CA LEU A 81 11.38 -2.97 -11.16
C LEU A 81 9.85 -3.13 -10.97
N GLY A 82 9.07 -2.84 -12.01
CA GLY A 82 7.60 -2.98 -12.00
C GLY A 82 7.04 -3.85 -13.15
N PRO A 83 5.80 -3.61 -13.58
CA PRO A 83 5.14 -4.37 -14.64
C PRO A 83 5.91 -4.33 -15.98
N ALA A 84 6.06 -5.48 -16.63
CA ALA A 84 6.79 -5.61 -17.90
C ALA A 84 6.14 -4.82 -19.07
N LEU A 85 4.83 -4.57 -18.99
CA LEU A 85 4.09 -3.75 -19.96
C LEU A 85 4.46 -2.25 -19.86
N ILE A 86 4.79 -1.77 -18.66
CA ILE A 86 5.34 -0.42 -18.46
C ILE A 86 6.82 -0.43 -18.85
N ALA A 87 7.59 -1.44 -18.43
CA ALA A 87 9.03 -1.56 -18.73
C ALA A 87 9.36 -1.52 -20.24
N SER A 88 8.47 -2.02 -21.10
CA SER A 88 8.63 -1.99 -22.56
C SER A 88 8.38 -0.61 -23.18
N ASN A 89 7.68 0.29 -22.48
CA ASN A 89 7.33 1.64 -22.93
C ASN A 89 8.26 2.74 -22.36
N LEU A 90 9.23 2.36 -21.51
CA LEU A 90 10.22 3.28 -20.95
C LEU A 90 11.50 3.34 -21.81
N THR A 91 12.00 4.56 -21.97
CA THR A 91 13.30 4.91 -22.53
C THR A 91 14.12 5.60 -21.44
N TYR A 92 15.40 5.28 -21.37
CA TYR A 92 16.33 5.77 -20.35
C TYR A 92 17.40 6.63 -21.02
N ASP A 93 17.94 7.58 -20.29
CA ASP A 93 19.02 8.45 -20.75
C ASP A 93 19.88 8.86 -19.54
N ILE A 94 21.19 9.06 -19.73
CA ILE A 94 22.09 9.41 -18.63
C ILE A 94 23.00 10.61 -18.95
N ASP A 95 23.12 11.47 -17.94
CA ASP A 95 24.01 12.62 -17.93
C ASP A 95 25.14 12.38 -16.93
N LEU A 96 26.35 12.15 -17.42
CA LEU A 96 27.56 11.99 -16.59
C LEU A 96 28.23 13.34 -16.34
N THR A 97 28.50 13.67 -15.08
CA THR A 97 29.12 14.94 -14.67
C THR A 97 30.20 14.74 -13.59
N ALA A 98 31.28 15.50 -13.68
CA ALA A 98 32.31 15.59 -12.64
C ALA A 98 32.93 17.00 -12.65
N ASN A 99 33.38 17.48 -11.48
CA ASN A 99 33.98 18.81 -11.31
C ASN A 99 33.14 19.99 -11.87
N GLY A 100 31.81 19.83 -11.95
CA GLY A 100 30.88 20.82 -12.52
C GLY A 100 30.80 20.82 -14.05
N VAL A 101 31.52 19.92 -14.73
CA VAL A 101 31.50 19.72 -16.19
C VAL A 101 30.66 18.49 -16.52
N LYS A 102 29.97 18.51 -17.66
CA LYS A 102 29.18 17.39 -18.20
C LYS A 102 29.92 16.72 -19.36
N LEU A 103 29.90 15.39 -19.40
CA LEU A 103 30.47 14.62 -20.52
C LEU A 103 29.57 14.76 -21.75
N GLU A 104 30.18 14.91 -22.93
CA GLU A 104 29.42 14.95 -24.18
C GLU A 104 28.88 13.57 -24.55
N LYS A 105 27.63 13.50 -25.04
CA LYS A 105 26.96 12.24 -25.38
C LYS A 105 27.73 11.32 -26.35
N PRO A 106 28.51 11.80 -27.35
CA PRO A 106 29.29 10.91 -28.22
C PRO A 106 30.29 9.98 -27.52
N TYR A 107 30.62 10.23 -26.24
CA TYR A 107 31.49 9.39 -25.42
C TYR A 107 30.74 8.36 -24.54
N VAL A 108 29.40 8.41 -24.54
CA VAL A 108 28.52 7.45 -23.86
C VAL A 108 27.84 6.61 -24.94
N ILE A 109 28.27 5.37 -25.08
CA ILE A 109 27.80 4.43 -26.11
C ILE A 109 26.63 3.64 -25.53
N GLU A 110 25.46 3.72 -26.14
CA GLU A 110 24.30 2.89 -25.79
C GLU A 110 24.25 1.64 -26.68
N GLU A 111 24.55 0.47 -26.12
CA GLU A 111 24.51 -0.83 -26.80
C GLU A 111 23.81 -1.87 -25.90
N ASP A 112 22.92 -2.69 -26.46
CA ASP A 112 22.18 -3.76 -25.77
C ASP A 112 21.48 -3.37 -24.44
N GLY A 113 21.04 -2.12 -24.32
CA GLY A 113 20.41 -1.59 -23.09
C GLY A 113 21.40 -1.24 -21.97
N CYS A 114 22.66 -1.02 -22.33
CA CYS A 114 23.73 -0.59 -21.44
C CYS A 114 24.40 0.69 -21.98
N PHE A 115 24.69 1.63 -21.07
CA PHE A 115 25.53 2.78 -21.36
C PHE A 115 26.98 2.46 -20.99
N SER A 116 27.86 2.38 -21.99
CA SER A 116 29.30 2.15 -21.83
C SER A 116 30.10 3.44 -22.05
N VAL A 117 31.07 3.70 -21.18
CA VAL A 117 31.98 4.84 -21.27
C VAL A 117 33.41 4.39 -20.93
N SER A 118 34.39 4.82 -21.73
CA SER A 118 35.80 4.47 -21.48
C SER A 118 36.36 5.29 -20.31
N LEU A 119 37.06 4.62 -19.39
CA LEU A 119 37.75 5.25 -18.25
C LEU A 119 38.82 6.24 -18.73
N LYS A 120 39.50 5.97 -19.86
CA LYS A 120 40.44 6.92 -20.47
C LYS A 120 39.75 8.18 -21.01
N CYS A 121 38.49 8.07 -21.44
CA CYS A 121 37.72 9.21 -21.88
C CYS A 121 37.25 10.08 -20.70
N ILE A 122 36.88 9.43 -19.59
CA ILE A 122 36.60 10.07 -18.30
C ILE A 122 37.84 10.84 -17.82
N GLU A 123 38.99 10.17 -17.75
CA GLU A 123 40.27 10.75 -17.32
C GLU A 123 40.69 11.94 -18.22
N ALA A 124 40.51 11.82 -19.54
CA ALA A 124 40.82 12.89 -20.49
C ALA A 124 39.89 14.11 -20.41
N HIS A 125 38.63 13.95 -19.98
CA HIS A 125 37.67 15.07 -19.85
C HIS A 125 37.64 15.70 -18.46
N PHE A 126 37.86 14.91 -17.40
CA PHE A 126 37.66 15.34 -16.02
C PHE A 126 38.95 15.38 -15.18
N GLY A 127 40.05 14.79 -15.69
CA GLY A 127 41.29 14.56 -14.94
C GLY A 127 41.21 13.31 -14.05
N GLU A 128 42.16 13.19 -13.12
CA GLU A 128 42.11 12.17 -12.06
C GLU A 128 40.89 12.43 -11.15
N VAL A 129 39.82 11.64 -11.34
CA VAL A 129 38.59 11.69 -10.53
C VAL A 129 38.27 10.34 -9.93
N ASN A 130 37.95 10.31 -8.64
CA ASN A 130 37.61 9.08 -7.92
C ASN A 130 36.13 8.66 -8.10
N ALA A 131 35.27 9.58 -8.52
CA ALA A 131 33.84 9.33 -8.72
C ALA A 131 33.22 10.30 -9.75
N ILE A 132 32.09 9.90 -10.34
CA ILE A 132 31.32 10.67 -11.32
C ILE A 132 29.85 10.71 -10.87
N ASN A 133 29.22 11.88 -10.90
CA ASN A 133 27.78 11.97 -10.72
C ASN A 133 27.05 11.58 -12.02
N CYS A 134 26.18 10.58 -11.94
CA CYS A 134 25.29 10.16 -12.99
C CYS A 134 23.88 10.64 -12.67
N GLN A 135 23.31 11.48 -13.54
CA GLN A 135 21.91 11.88 -13.50
C GLN A 135 21.10 11.06 -14.51
N LEU A 136 20.19 10.23 -14.01
CA LEU A 136 19.20 9.52 -14.79
C LEU A 136 18.10 10.48 -15.29
N SER A 137 17.70 10.31 -16.55
CA SER A 137 16.43 10.78 -17.09
C SER A 137 15.63 9.59 -17.60
N VAL A 138 14.31 9.59 -17.38
CA VAL A 138 13.39 8.56 -17.86
C VAL A 138 12.27 9.22 -18.65
N SER A 139 11.92 8.66 -19.80
CA SER A 139 10.80 9.10 -20.62
C SER A 139 10.00 7.91 -21.13
N GLY A 140 8.67 8.02 -21.14
CA GLY A 140 7.79 6.93 -21.57
C GLY A 140 6.36 7.11 -21.07
N ASP A 141 5.50 6.15 -21.41
CA ASP A 141 4.11 6.13 -20.97
C ASP A 141 3.91 5.13 -19.82
N PHE A 142 3.63 5.68 -18.64
CA PHE A 142 3.35 4.94 -17.41
C PHE A 142 1.88 4.49 -17.29
N THR A 143 1.01 4.92 -18.21
CA THR A 143 -0.45 4.71 -18.12
C THR A 143 -0.95 3.40 -18.75
N ALA A 144 -0.05 2.54 -19.22
CA ALA A 144 -0.36 1.29 -19.92
C ALA A 144 -1.08 0.25 -19.04
N GLN A 145 -2.41 0.34 -18.98
CA GLN A 145 -3.28 -0.67 -18.40
C GLN A 145 -3.30 -1.94 -19.27
N SER A 146 -3.49 -3.10 -18.65
CA SER A 146 -3.66 -4.36 -19.38
C SER A 146 -5.03 -4.41 -20.06
N PRO A 147 -5.13 -4.77 -21.36
CA PRO A 147 -6.40 -5.25 -21.90
C PRO A 147 -6.81 -6.55 -21.19
N ASP A 148 -8.12 -6.80 -21.17
CA ASP A 148 -8.82 -7.80 -20.34
C ASP A 148 -8.70 -7.50 -18.82
N VAL A 149 -9.75 -7.06 -18.12
CA VAL A 149 -11.17 -7.40 -18.31
C VAL A 149 -12.08 -6.16 -18.24
N ASP A 150 -12.78 -5.86 -19.33
CA ASP A 150 -13.94 -4.96 -19.32
C ASP A 150 -15.20 -5.70 -18.86
N ASP A 151 -15.87 -5.19 -17.82
CA ASP A 151 -17.33 -5.37 -17.68
C ASP A 151 -18.00 -4.35 -18.61
N VAL A 152 -18.24 -4.78 -19.86
CA VAL A 152 -18.56 -3.90 -20.99
C VAL A 152 -19.85 -3.10 -20.77
N PHE A 153 -19.72 -1.77 -20.84
CA PHE A 153 -20.82 -0.83 -21.03
C PHE A 153 -20.48 0.17 -22.16
N GLU A 154 -20.56 -0.29 -23.40
CA GLU A 154 -20.47 0.58 -24.58
C GLU A 154 -21.87 0.89 -25.15
N ASP A 155 -22.27 2.16 -25.09
CA ASP A 155 -23.35 2.71 -25.92
C ASP A 155 -22.75 3.16 -27.27
N PRO A 156 -23.26 2.69 -28.43
CA PRO A 156 -22.64 2.94 -29.73
C PRO A 156 -22.79 4.39 -30.23
N PRO A 157 -21.86 4.87 -31.10
CA PRO A 157 -21.74 6.29 -31.43
C PRO A 157 -22.87 6.84 -32.31
N LYS A 158 -23.36 8.03 -31.95
CA LYS A 158 -24.38 8.77 -32.73
C LYS A 158 -23.77 9.57 -33.88
N LYS A 159 -24.19 9.29 -35.13
CA LYS A 159 -24.60 10.30 -36.13
C LYS A 159 -25.07 9.69 -37.45
N ASN A 160 -26.39 9.69 -37.69
CA ASN A 160 -27.04 10.67 -38.58
C ASN A 160 -28.55 10.40 -38.61
N GLU A 161 -29.34 11.45 -38.80
CA GLU A 161 -30.79 11.39 -38.95
C GLU A 161 -31.15 11.44 -40.43
N GLU A 162 -31.97 10.51 -40.91
CA GLU A 162 -32.93 10.77 -41.99
C GLU A 162 -34.15 9.84 -41.84
N PHE A 163 -35.30 10.27 -42.36
CA PHE A 163 -36.63 9.80 -41.93
C PHE A 163 -37.29 8.82 -42.92
N ALA A 164 -38.49 8.36 -42.54
CA ALA A 164 -39.45 7.55 -43.32
C ALA A 164 -39.18 6.02 -43.34
N THR A 165 -40.17 5.13 -43.22
CA THR A 165 -41.63 5.30 -43.00
C THR A 165 -42.24 3.99 -42.51
N GLU A 166 -43.31 4.06 -41.69
CA GLU A 166 -44.44 3.09 -41.64
C GLU A 166 -44.16 1.61 -41.24
N ASN A 167 -45.12 0.80 -40.77
CA ASN A 167 -46.29 0.99 -39.89
C ASN A 167 -46.75 -0.42 -39.42
N ILE A 168 -47.71 -0.51 -38.47
CA ILE A 168 -48.52 -1.73 -38.13
C ILE A 168 -47.73 -2.91 -37.48
N GLU A 169 -48.30 -3.86 -36.74
CA GLU A 169 -49.25 -3.83 -35.60
C GLU A 169 -49.31 -5.24 -34.95
N LEU A 170 -49.38 -5.27 -33.61
CA LEU A 170 -49.85 -6.33 -32.69
C LEU A 170 -50.18 -7.79 -33.17
N MET A 171 -49.53 -8.73 -32.45
CA MET A 171 -50.16 -9.81 -31.64
C MET A 171 -50.50 -11.22 -32.22
N LYS A 172 -50.51 -12.19 -31.28
CA LYS A 172 -51.30 -13.45 -31.18
C LYS A 172 -50.73 -14.82 -31.64
N HIS A 173 -50.42 -15.59 -30.58
CA HIS A 173 -51.01 -16.90 -30.24
C HIS A 173 -50.41 -18.26 -30.70
N LEU A 174 -50.41 -19.14 -29.70
CA LEU A 174 -50.61 -20.60 -29.72
C LEU A 174 -49.44 -21.54 -30.06
N SER A 175 -49.55 -22.69 -29.40
CA SER A 175 -48.68 -23.88 -29.39
C SER A 175 -49.62 -25.12 -29.44
N PRO A 176 -49.17 -26.37 -29.21
CA PRO A 176 -47.87 -27.01 -29.45
C PRO A 176 -48.02 -28.25 -30.37
N SER A 177 -46.98 -29.08 -30.56
CA SER A 177 -47.02 -30.55 -30.28
C SER A 177 -45.86 -31.35 -30.91
N LEU A 178 -45.43 -32.44 -30.21
CA LEU A 178 -45.13 -33.83 -30.66
C LEU A 178 -44.41 -34.04 -32.03
N GLN A 179 -43.43 -34.94 -32.27
CA GLN A 179 -43.06 -36.27 -31.74
C GLN A 179 -41.74 -36.74 -32.49
N ASN A 180 -41.02 -37.87 -32.29
CA ASN A 180 -40.99 -39.00 -31.32
C ASN A 180 -39.60 -39.74 -31.34
N LEU A 181 -39.49 -40.90 -30.64
CA LEU A 181 -38.66 -42.13 -30.83
C LEU A 181 -37.49 -42.08 -31.89
N SER A 182 -36.20 -42.36 -31.62
CA SER A 182 -35.48 -43.46 -30.92
C SER A 182 -35.30 -44.79 -31.69
N THR A 183 -34.05 -45.20 -31.98
CA THR A 183 -33.44 -46.55 -31.71
C THR A 183 -31.95 -46.65 -32.15
N SER A 184 -31.25 -47.72 -31.73
CA SER A 184 -29.84 -48.09 -32.00
C SER A 184 -29.67 -48.83 -33.37
N GLU A 185 -28.50 -49.27 -33.90
CA GLU A 185 -27.34 -49.95 -33.28
C GLU A 185 -26.18 -50.22 -34.32
N ASN A 186 -25.06 -50.84 -33.85
CA ASN A 186 -24.06 -51.68 -34.58
C ASN A 186 -22.80 -51.12 -35.32
N LYS A 187 -21.65 -51.22 -34.60
CA LYS A 187 -20.46 -52.07 -34.87
C LYS A 187 -19.56 -51.97 -36.15
N LEU A 188 -18.31 -51.51 -35.89
CA LEU A 188 -17.02 -52.29 -35.96
C LEU A 188 -16.22 -52.42 -37.30
N MET A 189 -14.88 -52.60 -37.17
CA MET A 189 -13.80 -52.89 -38.18
C MET A 189 -13.13 -51.68 -38.88
N LYS A 190 -11.82 -51.62 -39.21
CA LYS A 190 -10.58 -52.28 -38.68
C LYS A 190 -9.27 -51.70 -39.31
N TYR A 191 -8.18 -51.60 -38.52
CA TYR A 191 -6.74 -51.60 -38.93
C TYR A 191 -6.27 -50.38 -39.78
N VAL A 192 -4.97 -50.08 -40.05
CA VAL A 192 -3.67 -50.81 -39.96
C VAL A 192 -2.57 -49.92 -39.33
N SER A 193 -1.53 -50.52 -38.74
CA SER A 193 -0.24 -49.87 -38.40
C SER A 193 0.93 -50.60 -39.07
N PRO A 194 2.05 -49.89 -39.33
CA PRO A 194 3.38 -50.49 -39.19
C PRO A 194 4.32 -49.64 -38.30
N SER A 195 5.48 -50.19 -37.97
CA SER A 195 6.46 -49.62 -37.02
C SER A 195 7.89 -49.79 -37.54
N LEU A 196 8.84 -48.94 -37.08
CA LEU A 196 10.13 -49.31 -36.45
C LEU A 196 11.15 -48.15 -36.33
N GLN A 197 11.65 -47.94 -35.10
CA GLN A 197 13.04 -47.68 -34.68
C GLN A 197 13.91 -46.51 -35.23
N ASN A 198 14.39 -45.72 -34.26
CA ASN A 198 15.80 -45.32 -33.98
C ASN A 198 16.41 -43.99 -34.48
N LEU A 199 16.78 -43.19 -33.46
CA LEU A 199 17.97 -42.33 -33.27
C LEU A 199 18.27 -41.12 -34.20
N SER A 200 18.44 -39.96 -33.53
CA SER A 200 19.35 -38.82 -33.82
C SER A 200 19.45 -38.30 -35.26
N THR A 201 19.27 -37.00 -35.52
CA THR A 201 20.24 -35.95 -35.09
C THR A 201 19.59 -34.55 -35.10
N VAL A 202 20.31 -33.57 -34.52
CA VAL A 202 20.06 -32.12 -34.58
C VAL A 202 19.71 -31.62 -35.98
N GLU A 203 18.64 -30.81 -36.10
CA GLU A 203 18.67 -29.48 -36.75
C GLU A 203 17.34 -28.73 -36.57
N LEU A 204 17.40 -27.54 -35.96
CA LEU A 204 16.38 -26.50 -36.07
C LEU A 204 17.11 -25.17 -36.21
N ARG A 205 16.92 -24.50 -37.35
CA ARG A 205 17.55 -23.21 -37.61
C ARG A 205 16.52 -22.19 -38.12
N GLU A 206 16.12 -21.35 -37.17
CA GLU A 206 15.93 -19.90 -37.29
C GLU A 206 15.14 -19.33 -38.48
N LYS A 207 14.11 -18.54 -38.16
CA LYS A 207 14.01 -17.12 -38.58
C LYS A 207 13.04 -16.37 -37.62
N PRO A 208 13.08 -15.03 -37.54
CA PRO A 208 13.32 -14.41 -36.23
C PRO A 208 12.23 -13.46 -35.75
N ASP A 209 12.07 -13.35 -34.43
CA ASP A 209 11.38 -12.23 -33.78
C ASP A 209 12.39 -11.21 -33.27
N SER A 210 12.40 -10.01 -33.88
CA SER A 210 13.12 -8.85 -33.34
C SER A 210 12.27 -8.19 -32.25
N SER A 211 12.54 -8.52 -30.99
CA SER A 211 11.96 -7.84 -29.82
C SER A 211 13.07 -7.42 -28.85
N ASN A 212 12.92 -6.25 -28.22
CA ASN A 212 13.95 -5.70 -27.31
C ASN A 212 14.04 -6.55 -26.03
N GLU A 213 14.92 -7.56 -26.03
CA GLU A 213 15.09 -8.44 -24.87
C GLU A 213 15.65 -7.72 -23.63
N ALA A 214 16.37 -6.60 -23.81
CA ALA A 214 16.90 -5.77 -22.73
C ALA A 214 15.83 -5.32 -21.71
N ASN A 215 14.60 -5.06 -22.16
CA ASN A 215 13.48 -4.62 -21.30
C ASN A 215 12.66 -5.79 -20.71
N ARG A 216 13.06 -7.06 -20.89
CA ARG A 216 12.34 -8.23 -20.34
C ARG A 216 12.66 -8.44 -18.86
N ALA A 217 11.62 -8.46 -18.02
CA ALA A 217 11.72 -8.69 -16.57
C ALA A 217 11.99 -10.16 -16.16
N THR A 218 13.13 -10.73 -16.59
CA THR A 218 13.50 -12.14 -16.33
C THR A 218 14.12 -12.37 -14.95
N TRP A 219 13.35 -12.16 -13.89
CA TRP A 219 13.71 -12.64 -12.56
C TRP A 219 13.60 -14.18 -12.51
N TYR A 220 14.75 -14.87 -12.52
CA TYR A 220 14.87 -16.31 -12.30
C TYR A 220 14.96 -16.63 -10.79
N GLY A 221 14.49 -17.82 -10.39
CA GLY A 221 14.74 -18.40 -9.08
C GLY A 221 15.07 -19.88 -9.21
N MET A 222 16.00 -20.39 -8.38
CA MET A 222 16.30 -21.82 -8.32
C MET A 222 16.86 -22.23 -6.94
N ASP A 223 16.14 -23.13 -6.29
CA ASP A 223 16.51 -24.12 -5.26
C ASP A 223 17.64 -23.82 -4.24
N SER A 224 17.21 -23.47 -3.02
CA SER A 224 17.69 -23.99 -1.72
C SER A 224 19.19 -24.06 -1.38
N TYR A 225 19.61 -23.38 -0.29
CA TYR A 225 19.93 -24.01 1.01
C TYR A 225 20.50 -22.96 2.02
N LEU A 226 19.96 -22.96 3.25
CA LEU A 226 20.43 -22.18 4.43
C LEU A 226 21.82 -22.68 4.94
N PRO A 227 22.62 -21.93 5.78
CA PRO A 227 22.12 -21.12 6.92
C PRO A 227 22.95 -19.93 7.53
N LYS A 228 22.29 -19.21 8.47
CA LYS A 228 22.78 -18.49 9.70
C LYS A 228 23.15 -16.98 9.70
N GLN A 229 22.42 -16.27 10.57
CA GLN A 229 22.60 -14.95 11.24
C GLN A 229 23.73 -14.97 12.33
N PRO A 230 24.06 -13.89 13.13
CA PRO A 230 23.35 -12.61 13.44
C PRO A 230 24.26 -11.34 13.48
N ALA A 231 23.94 -10.13 14.02
CA ALA A 231 22.83 -9.66 14.89
C ALA A 231 22.56 -8.11 14.86
N SER A 232 21.27 -7.73 14.90
CA SER A 232 20.60 -6.60 15.61
C SER A 232 21.28 -5.23 15.86
N LEU A 233 20.58 -4.14 15.52
CA LEU A 233 20.37 -2.96 16.38
C LEU A 233 18.93 -2.40 16.24
N LEU A 234 18.46 -1.63 17.24
CA LEU A 234 17.11 -1.03 17.33
C LEU A 234 17.16 0.49 17.09
N ASN A 235 16.06 1.10 16.62
CA ASN A 235 15.94 2.56 16.58
C ASN A 235 14.54 3.09 16.97
N ARG A 236 14.42 4.41 17.14
CA ARG A 236 13.41 5.12 17.95
C ARG A 236 12.08 5.45 17.23
N SER A 237 11.03 5.59 18.04
CA SER A 237 9.73 6.17 17.67
C SER A 237 9.71 7.71 17.78
N HIS A 238 8.85 8.36 16.99
CA HIS A 238 8.69 9.82 16.92
C HIS A 238 7.52 10.35 17.78
N THR A 239 7.66 11.58 18.29
CA THR A 239 6.60 12.38 18.93
C THR A 239 6.58 13.81 18.39
N PHE A 240 5.46 14.53 18.53
CA PHE A 240 5.27 15.88 17.99
C PHE A 240 6.19 16.93 18.66
N SER A 241 6.75 17.86 17.87
CA SER A 241 7.55 18.97 18.41
C SER A 241 6.67 20.04 19.09
N SER A 242 7.20 20.62 20.16
CA SER A 242 6.61 21.79 20.83
C SER A 242 6.53 23.04 19.92
N GLU A 243 7.22 23.04 18.79
CA GLU A 243 7.28 24.15 17.84
C GLU A 243 6.05 24.21 16.92
N ASP A 244 5.48 23.07 16.56
CA ASP A 244 4.31 23.03 15.67
C ASP A 244 3.04 23.51 16.38
N ILE A 245 2.93 23.22 17.68
CA ILE A 245 1.91 23.79 18.58
C ILE A 245 2.05 25.32 18.64
N ARG A 246 3.30 25.85 18.65
CA ARG A 246 3.57 27.29 18.63
C ARG A 246 3.23 27.95 17.29
N ARG A 247 3.43 27.26 16.15
CA ARG A 247 3.02 27.73 14.81
C ARG A 247 1.50 27.81 14.70
N ASN A 248 0.78 26.75 15.02
CA ASN A 248 -0.69 26.72 14.93
C ASN A 248 -1.35 27.75 15.87
N SER A 249 -0.84 27.90 17.09
CA SER A 249 -1.36 28.91 18.04
C SER A 249 -0.98 30.35 17.68
N ALA A 250 0.05 30.59 16.86
CA ALA A 250 0.32 31.91 16.30
C ALA A 250 -0.66 32.26 15.18
N LEU A 251 -0.95 31.33 14.26
CA LEU A 251 -1.91 31.53 13.18
C LEU A 251 -3.33 31.83 13.70
N ARG A 252 -3.82 31.06 14.69
CA ARG A 252 -5.17 31.24 15.27
C ARG A 252 -5.38 32.60 15.95
N ARG A 253 -4.31 33.30 16.37
CA ARG A 253 -4.38 34.68 16.92
C ARG A 253 -4.53 35.78 15.86
N HIS A 254 -4.34 35.47 14.58
CA HIS A 254 -4.39 36.46 13.50
C HIS A 254 -5.69 36.42 12.66
N SER A 255 -6.46 35.32 12.71
CA SER A 255 -7.79 35.25 12.08
C SER A 255 -8.81 36.19 12.71
N SER A 256 -8.83 36.30 14.05
CA SER A 256 -9.82 37.07 14.84
C SER A 256 -9.74 38.60 14.70
N MET A 257 -9.02 39.12 13.71
CA MET A 257 -9.02 40.53 13.30
C MET A 257 -9.30 40.76 11.80
N ARG A 258 -9.60 39.70 11.02
CA ARG A 258 -9.94 39.83 9.59
C ARG A 258 -11.44 39.99 9.40
N SER A 259 -11.84 40.74 8.36
CA SER A 259 -13.24 40.73 7.92
C SER A 259 -13.53 39.40 7.25
N LEU A 260 -14.57 38.69 7.72
CA LEU A 260 -14.96 37.37 7.20
C LEU A 260 -15.31 37.40 5.70
N GLY A 261 -15.61 38.57 5.12
CA GLY A 261 -15.88 38.75 3.69
C GLY A 261 -14.65 38.74 2.75
N SER A 262 -13.43 38.65 3.28
CA SER A 262 -12.19 38.65 2.47
C SER A 262 -11.29 37.42 2.73
N ILE A 263 -11.90 36.27 3.00
CA ILE A 263 -11.22 35.03 3.39
C ILE A 263 -11.21 34.07 2.21
N ALA A 264 -10.02 33.59 1.82
CA ALA A 264 -9.86 32.60 0.76
C ALA A 264 -10.31 31.21 1.22
N GLU A 265 -10.72 30.34 0.29
CA GLU A 265 -11.19 28.97 0.58
C GLU A 265 -10.16 28.16 1.41
N THR A 266 -8.86 28.40 1.19
CA THR A 266 -7.75 27.76 1.92
C THR A 266 -7.62 28.23 3.37
N ASP A 267 -8.02 29.47 3.67
CA ASP A 267 -8.04 29.99 5.05
C ASP A 267 -9.26 29.41 5.81
N LEU A 268 -10.34 29.08 5.10
CA LEU A 268 -11.58 28.57 5.68
C LEU A 268 -11.44 27.14 6.27
N ASP A 269 -10.68 26.26 5.61
CA ASP A 269 -10.30 24.92 6.14
C ASP A 269 -9.59 25.00 7.52
N PHE A 270 -8.99 26.14 7.86
CA PHE A 270 -8.31 26.37 9.14
C PHE A 270 -9.20 27.00 10.21
N GLU A 271 -10.15 27.85 9.80
CA GLU A 271 -11.11 28.51 10.71
C GLU A 271 -12.27 27.57 11.10
N LEU A 272 -12.65 26.64 10.21
CA LEU A 272 -13.63 25.58 10.46
C LEU A 272 -13.04 24.38 11.25
N LYS A 273 -12.06 24.64 12.14
CA LYS A 273 -11.52 23.66 13.09
C LYS A 273 -11.66 24.14 14.53
N CYS A 274 -12.16 23.25 15.40
CA CYS A 274 -12.33 23.52 16.83
C CYS A 274 -10.99 23.84 17.48
N CYS A 275 -10.89 24.96 18.19
CA CYS A 275 -9.63 25.36 18.78
C CYS A 275 -9.18 24.45 19.94
N ASN A 276 -10.09 23.69 20.55
CA ASN A 276 -9.82 22.78 21.67
C ASN A 276 -9.50 21.34 21.25
N CYS A 277 -10.09 20.80 20.18
CA CYS A 277 -9.90 19.40 19.76
C CYS A 277 -9.42 19.19 18.31
N ASP A 278 -9.26 20.26 17.53
CA ASP A 278 -8.91 20.28 16.10
C ASP A 278 -9.86 19.53 15.13
N SER A 279 -10.95 18.94 15.63
CA SER A 279 -12.06 18.43 14.82
C SER A 279 -12.62 19.51 13.90
N HIS A 280 -13.15 19.10 12.75
CA HIS A 280 -13.95 19.97 11.86
C HIS A 280 -15.16 20.56 12.60
N LEU A 281 -15.67 21.68 12.11
CA LEU A 281 -16.78 22.42 12.71
C LEU A 281 -18.00 22.48 11.79
N SER A 282 -19.18 22.18 12.35
CA SER A 282 -20.49 22.52 11.79
C SER A 282 -21.34 23.22 12.85
N ALA A 283 -22.53 23.69 12.47
CA ALA A 283 -23.43 24.39 13.38
C ALA A 283 -23.99 23.44 14.47
N PRO A 284 -24.03 23.86 15.76
CA PRO A 284 -23.64 25.17 16.27
C PRO A 284 -22.14 25.31 16.59
N ILE A 285 -21.55 26.44 16.18
CA ILE A 285 -20.15 26.81 16.47
C ILE A 285 -20.16 27.85 17.58
N PHE A 286 -19.60 27.51 18.75
CA PHE A 286 -19.53 28.40 19.91
C PHE A 286 -18.24 29.24 19.90
N LEU A 287 -18.24 30.33 20.68
CA LEU A 287 -17.10 31.24 20.81
C LEU A 287 -16.62 31.35 22.26
N CYS A 288 -15.30 31.35 22.47
CA CYS A 288 -14.75 31.85 23.74
C CYS A 288 -14.75 33.38 23.79
N ALA A 289 -14.48 33.97 24.97
CA ALA A 289 -14.49 35.44 25.12
C ALA A 289 -13.44 36.21 24.27
N ASN A 290 -12.51 35.50 23.62
CA ASN A 290 -11.57 36.04 22.61
C ASN A 290 -11.91 35.62 21.16
N SER A 291 -13.13 35.16 20.91
CA SER A 291 -13.66 34.77 19.59
C SER A 291 -12.91 33.64 18.87
N HIS A 292 -12.35 32.66 19.61
CA HIS A 292 -11.93 31.38 19.02
C HIS A 292 -13.12 30.42 18.92
N ASN A 293 -13.19 29.66 17.81
CA ASN A 293 -14.27 28.72 17.51
C ASN A 293 -14.18 27.40 18.32
N ILE A 294 -15.31 26.94 18.85
CA ILE A 294 -15.47 25.79 19.73
C ILE A 294 -16.59 24.88 19.18
N CYS A 295 -16.37 23.56 19.14
CA CYS A 295 -17.40 22.59 18.75
C CYS A 295 -18.41 22.31 19.88
N PRO A 296 -19.61 21.76 19.59
CA PRO A 296 -20.62 21.46 20.60
C PRO A 296 -20.13 20.57 21.76
N THR A 297 -19.26 19.61 21.47
CA THR A 297 -18.66 18.71 22.48
C THR A 297 -17.75 19.49 23.43
N CYS A 298 -16.81 20.28 22.92
CA CYS A 298 -15.94 21.10 23.76
C CYS A 298 -16.67 22.25 24.47
N TYR A 299 -17.84 22.68 23.98
CA TYR A 299 -18.73 23.59 24.72
C TYR A 299 -19.37 22.93 25.95
N ALA A 300 -19.68 21.63 25.88
CA ALA A 300 -20.25 20.88 27.00
C ALA A 300 -19.18 20.37 27.99
N ASP A 301 -18.01 19.95 27.47
CA ASP A 301 -16.99 19.21 28.22
C ASP A 301 -15.81 20.08 28.72
N CYS A 302 -15.74 21.37 28.37
CA CYS A 302 -14.63 22.27 28.76
C CYS A 302 -15.14 23.61 29.30
N GLU A 303 -14.43 24.16 30.29
CA GLU A 303 -14.72 25.50 30.84
C GLU A 303 -13.96 26.62 30.08
N SER A 304 -12.76 26.34 29.56
CA SER A 304 -11.91 27.33 28.90
C SER A 304 -11.34 26.90 27.53
N CYS A 305 -10.97 27.90 26.74
CA CYS A 305 -10.31 27.77 25.44
C CYS A 305 -8.80 27.53 25.60
N ILE A 306 -8.27 26.42 25.06
CA ILE A 306 -6.85 26.03 25.25
C ILE A 306 -5.82 27.00 24.64
N ILE A 307 -6.24 27.91 23.76
CA ILE A 307 -5.35 28.86 23.06
C ILE A 307 -5.11 30.14 23.87
N CYS A 308 -6.08 30.57 24.69
CA CYS A 308 -6.02 31.86 25.39
C CYS A 308 -6.48 31.82 26.86
N ASP A 309 -6.86 30.64 27.37
CA ASP A 309 -7.38 30.41 28.72
C ASP A 309 -8.47 31.42 29.12
N LYS A 310 -9.50 31.47 28.27
CA LYS A 310 -10.72 32.26 28.46
C LYS A 310 -11.94 31.37 28.44
N GLU A 311 -12.93 31.77 29.22
CA GLU A 311 -14.23 31.11 29.30
C GLU A 311 -14.82 30.87 27.91
N ILE A 312 -15.42 29.69 27.75
CA ILE A 312 -16.25 29.36 26.59
C ILE A 312 -17.63 29.99 26.84
N THR A 313 -18.10 30.80 25.89
CA THR A 313 -19.37 31.54 26.03
C THR A 313 -20.49 30.84 25.27
N GLY A 314 -21.73 31.13 25.65
CA GLY A 314 -22.92 30.71 24.88
C GLY A 314 -23.13 31.45 23.55
N GLN A 315 -22.22 32.36 23.15
CA GLN A 315 -22.31 33.05 21.87
C GLN A 315 -21.93 32.10 20.71
N ARG A 316 -22.70 32.16 19.63
CA ARG A 316 -22.46 31.40 18.39
C ARG A 316 -21.82 32.26 17.30
N ASN A 317 -21.14 31.60 16.37
CA ASN A 317 -20.54 32.19 15.18
C ASN A 317 -21.41 31.96 13.94
N GLU A 318 -22.60 32.55 13.90
CA GLU A 318 -23.63 32.31 12.86
C GLU A 318 -23.13 32.62 11.43
N GLU A 319 -22.18 33.55 11.28
CA GLU A 319 -21.52 33.83 9.99
C GLU A 319 -20.65 32.66 9.51
N LEU A 320 -19.86 32.06 10.40
CA LEU A 320 -19.03 30.90 10.07
C LEU A 320 -19.88 29.63 9.93
N GLU A 321 -20.93 29.47 10.73
CA GLU A 321 -21.93 28.41 10.58
C GLU A 321 -22.58 28.45 9.20
N THR A 322 -22.93 29.65 8.70
CA THR A 322 -23.50 29.81 7.35
C THR A 322 -22.53 29.33 6.27
N LYS A 323 -21.23 29.61 6.41
CA LYS A 323 -20.21 29.10 5.50
C LYS A 323 -19.94 27.60 5.63
N ALA A 324 -20.12 27.04 6.83
CA ALA A 324 -19.86 25.63 7.12
C ALA A 324 -20.81 24.67 6.37
N ILE A 325 -21.98 25.15 5.94
CA ILE A 325 -23.02 24.39 5.22
C ILE A 325 -22.53 23.93 3.83
N ASP A 326 -22.02 24.85 3.03
CA ASP A 326 -21.59 24.59 1.65
C ASP A 326 -20.09 24.25 1.54
N HIS A 327 -19.36 24.18 2.67
CA HIS A 327 -17.91 23.91 2.67
C HIS A 327 -17.58 22.43 2.46
N VAL A 328 -16.47 22.18 1.76
CA VAL A 328 -15.98 20.83 1.42
C VAL A 328 -14.64 20.59 2.11
N TYR A 329 -14.71 19.93 3.26
CA TYR A 329 -13.64 19.70 4.23
C TYR A 329 -12.55 18.78 3.67
N THR A 330 -11.29 19.13 3.90
CA THR A 330 -10.15 18.26 3.60
C THR A 330 -9.99 17.17 4.67
N CYS A 331 -9.71 15.94 4.25
CA CYS A 331 -9.44 14.84 5.18
C CYS A 331 -8.18 15.11 6.01
N THR A 332 -8.26 14.96 7.34
CA THR A 332 -7.14 15.11 8.29
C THR A 332 -5.93 14.22 7.93
N ASN A 333 -6.17 13.12 7.21
CA ASN A 333 -5.12 12.22 6.69
C ASN A 333 -4.51 12.70 5.35
N GLN A 334 -4.72 13.95 4.91
CA GLN A 334 -4.13 14.50 3.68
C GLN A 334 -2.60 14.36 3.65
N ARG A 335 -1.93 14.65 4.77
CA ARG A 335 -0.46 14.49 4.91
C ARG A 335 0.00 13.03 4.83
N ASN A 336 -0.89 12.07 5.00
CA ASN A 336 -0.64 10.64 4.83
C ASN A 336 -1.00 10.14 3.41
N GLY A 337 -1.45 11.03 2.50
CA GLY A 337 -1.82 10.71 1.11
C GLY A 337 -3.32 10.80 0.79
N CYS A 338 -4.18 11.20 1.74
CA CYS A 338 -5.62 11.25 1.48
C CYS A 338 -6.08 12.54 0.78
N HIS A 339 -6.24 12.48 -0.54
CA HIS A 339 -6.68 13.62 -1.36
C HIS A 339 -8.21 13.84 -1.37
N LYS A 340 -8.98 13.16 -0.52
CA LYS A 340 -10.44 13.36 -0.45
C LYS A 340 -10.80 14.71 0.18
N LYS A 341 -11.75 15.40 -0.45
CA LYS A 341 -12.55 16.47 0.14
C LYS A 341 -14.02 16.04 0.15
N LEU A 342 -14.75 16.25 1.24
CA LEU A 342 -16.17 15.84 1.39
C LEU A 342 -16.97 16.87 2.21
N PRO A 343 -18.31 16.93 2.10
CA PRO A 343 -19.17 17.69 3.01
C PRO A 343 -19.05 17.21 4.47
N TYR A 344 -19.50 18.03 5.43
CA TYR A 344 -19.40 17.71 6.86
C TYR A 344 -20.01 16.34 7.23
N ASP A 345 -21.21 16.06 6.73
CA ASP A 345 -21.94 14.82 7.04
C ASP A 345 -21.23 13.55 6.53
N GLU A 346 -20.32 13.68 5.55
CA GLU A 346 -19.54 12.57 4.97
C GLU A 346 -18.10 12.51 5.49
N ILE A 347 -17.50 13.63 5.92
CA ILE A 347 -16.07 13.68 6.28
C ILE A 347 -15.78 12.88 7.56
N GLU A 348 -16.69 12.88 8.54
CA GLU A 348 -16.52 12.08 9.77
C GLU A 348 -16.53 10.57 9.49
N GLU A 349 -17.50 10.07 8.73
CA GLU A 349 -17.54 8.64 8.35
C GLU A 349 -16.32 8.28 7.48
N HIS A 350 -15.91 9.17 6.58
CA HIS A 350 -14.71 8.96 5.80
C HIS A 350 -13.46 8.85 6.66
N GLU A 351 -13.21 9.77 7.60
CA GLU A 351 -12.03 9.75 8.46
C GLU A 351 -11.97 8.49 9.34
N LEU A 352 -13.10 8.04 9.89
CA LEU A 352 -13.23 6.77 10.62
C LEU A 352 -12.90 5.54 9.77
N ASN A 353 -13.10 5.61 8.46
CA ASN A 353 -12.91 4.51 7.51
C ASN A 353 -11.68 4.70 6.59
N CYS A 354 -10.90 5.76 6.76
CA CYS A 354 -9.87 6.18 5.81
C CYS A 354 -8.71 5.18 5.74
N THR A 355 -8.34 4.76 4.53
CA THR A 355 -7.20 3.85 4.27
C THR A 355 -5.84 4.47 4.62
N PHE A 356 -5.75 5.80 4.64
CA PHE A 356 -4.56 6.56 5.02
C PHE A 356 -4.54 6.94 6.52
N CYS A 357 -5.42 6.34 7.34
CA CYS A 357 -5.35 6.49 8.79
C CYS A 357 -4.08 5.83 9.36
N GLN A 358 -3.63 6.34 10.50
CA GLN A 358 -2.50 5.77 11.23
C GLN A 358 -2.97 4.66 12.19
N PHE A 359 -2.11 3.67 12.38
CA PHE A 359 -2.29 2.56 13.31
C PHE A 359 -1.27 2.70 14.43
N LEU A 360 -1.75 2.58 15.67
CA LEU A 360 -0.92 2.52 16.88
C LEU A 360 -0.57 1.06 17.18
N CYS A 361 0.68 0.80 17.58
CA CYS A 361 1.12 -0.54 17.90
C CYS A 361 0.26 -1.13 19.04
N PRO A 362 -0.31 -2.34 18.88
CA PRO A 362 -1.15 -2.94 19.92
C PRO A 362 -0.36 -3.37 21.17
N MET A 363 0.96 -3.51 21.07
CA MET A 363 1.85 -3.98 22.12
C MET A 363 2.13 -2.88 23.16
N GLU A 364 2.08 -3.25 24.44
CA GLU A 364 2.44 -2.39 25.58
C GLU A 364 3.91 -1.94 25.46
N GLU A 365 4.22 -0.75 26.00
CA GLU A 365 5.54 -0.05 25.93
C GLU A 365 6.13 0.25 24.53
N CYS A 366 5.52 -0.18 23.43
CA CYS A 366 6.09 0.04 22.09
C CYS A 366 5.90 1.47 21.55
N GLY A 367 4.69 2.02 21.64
CA GLY A 367 4.38 3.40 21.22
C GLY A 367 4.50 3.72 19.72
N PHE A 368 4.96 2.80 18.86
CA PHE A 368 5.07 3.04 17.41
C PHE A 368 3.70 3.32 16.78
N ASN A 369 3.61 4.36 15.95
CA ASN A 369 2.38 4.78 15.28
C ASN A 369 2.70 5.22 13.84
N SER A 370 2.07 4.61 12.83
CA SER A 370 2.39 4.88 11.42
C SER A 370 1.30 4.38 10.46
N SER A 371 1.55 4.45 9.14
CA SER A 371 0.64 3.94 8.10
C SER A 371 0.41 2.41 8.21
N TYR A 372 -0.60 1.88 7.51
CA TYR A 372 -0.85 0.43 7.47
C TYR A 372 0.39 -0.38 7.08
N ARG A 373 1.10 0.01 6.00
CA ARG A 373 2.29 -0.71 5.50
C ARG A 373 3.43 -0.66 6.53
N ASN A 374 3.72 0.53 7.04
CA ASN A 374 4.78 0.75 8.03
C ASN A 374 4.48 0.02 9.36
N MET A 375 3.20 -0.13 9.74
CA MET A 375 2.82 -0.96 10.89
C MET A 375 2.98 -2.45 10.60
N VAL A 376 2.64 -2.93 9.40
CA VAL A 376 2.87 -4.32 8.99
C VAL A 376 4.37 -4.67 9.03
N ALA A 377 5.23 -3.79 8.51
CA ALA A 377 6.69 -3.87 8.64
C ALA A 377 7.14 -3.99 10.11
N HIS A 378 6.80 -2.97 10.92
CA HIS A 378 7.12 -2.92 12.35
C HIS A 378 6.69 -4.18 13.12
N LEU A 379 5.48 -4.70 12.86
CA LEU A 379 4.97 -5.91 13.51
C LEU A 379 5.76 -7.16 13.09
N ASN A 380 6.18 -7.27 11.82
CA ASN A 380 7.01 -8.37 11.34
C ASN A 380 8.41 -8.37 11.98
N LEU A 381 9.02 -7.19 12.13
CA LEU A 381 10.40 -7.00 12.54
C LEU A 381 10.53 -7.00 14.08
N ILE A 382 9.92 -6.01 14.73
CA ILE A 382 10.05 -5.76 16.17
C ILE A 382 9.22 -6.75 17.00
N HIS A 383 8.15 -7.32 16.42
CA HIS A 383 7.26 -8.27 17.09
C HIS A 383 7.16 -9.64 16.40
N SER A 384 8.23 -10.03 15.68
CA SER A 384 8.42 -11.29 14.92
C SER A 384 8.03 -12.60 15.62
N SER A 385 7.98 -12.60 16.95
CA SER A 385 7.53 -13.70 17.82
C SER A 385 6.02 -13.97 17.72
N VAL A 386 5.22 -12.92 17.50
CA VAL A 386 3.77 -13.00 17.30
C VAL A 386 3.50 -13.13 15.80
N LYS A 387 2.80 -14.18 15.36
CA LYS A 387 2.58 -14.41 13.93
C LYS A 387 1.47 -13.55 13.37
N MET A 388 1.78 -12.81 12.32
CA MET A 388 0.82 -12.06 11.52
C MET A 388 0.23 -12.93 10.40
N PHE A 389 -1.05 -12.72 10.11
CA PHE A 389 -1.75 -13.32 8.97
C PHE A 389 -2.44 -12.22 8.15
N GLN A 390 -2.22 -12.22 6.82
CA GLN A 390 -2.94 -11.36 5.88
C GLN A 390 -4.36 -11.92 5.66
N SER A 391 -5.26 -11.64 6.61
CA SER A 391 -6.53 -12.35 6.80
C SER A 391 -7.42 -11.61 7.80
N PHE A 392 -8.73 -11.82 7.72
CA PHE A 392 -9.71 -11.43 8.75
C PHE A 392 -10.14 -12.61 9.66
N ILE A 393 -9.45 -13.76 9.55
CA ILE A 393 -9.73 -14.99 10.30
C ILE A 393 -8.51 -15.42 11.12
N ALA A 394 -8.65 -15.38 12.44
CA ALA A 394 -7.68 -15.83 13.43
C ALA A 394 -7.91 -17.30 13.79
N VAL A 395 -6.87 -18.14 13.72
CA VAL A 395 -6.95 -19.59 13.97
C VAL A 395 -5.97 -20.02 15.06
N PHE A 396 -6.46 -20.15 16.29
CA PHE A 396 -5.62 -20.33 17.48
C PHE A 396 -5.03 -21.75 17.68
N GLN A 397 -4.99 -22.58 16.63
CA GLN A 397 -4.56 -23.99 16.71
C GLN A 397 -3.06 -24.17 16.92
N LYS A 398 -2.25 -23.23 16.44
CA LYS A 398 -0.77 -23.23 16.54
C LYS A 398 -0.22 -22.06 17.37
N HIS A 399 -0.99 -20.98 17.51
CA HIS A 399 -0.57 -19.74 18.15
C HIS A 399 -1.65 -19.29 19.14
N GLN A 400 -1.25 -18.90 20.34
CA GLN A 400 -2.16 -18.39 21.37
C GLN A 400 -2.46 -16.89 21.18
N GLU A 401 -1.53 -16.19 20.54
CA GLU A 401 -1.64 -14.80 20.11
C GLU A 401 -1.13 -14.66 18.67
N LEU A 402 -1.72 -13.72 17.93
CA LEU A 402 -1.43 -13.45 16.52
C LEU A 402 -1.87 -12.04 16.14
N PHE A 403 -1.34 -11.53 15.02
CA PHE A 403 -1.88 -10.34 14.36
C PHE A 403 -2.74 -10.75 13.16
N LEU A 404 -3.84 -10.05 12.96
CA LEU A 404 -4.58 -10.04 11.69
C LEU A 404 -4.29 -8.70 11.01
N ALA A 405 -3.82 -8.76 9.77
CA ALA A 405 -3.62 -7.58 8.93
C ALA A 405 -4.50 -7.71 7.67
N ASN A 406 -5.11 -6.60 7.26
CA ASN A 406 -5.83 -6.50 6.00
C ASN A 406 -5.97 -5.03 5.59
N GLU A 407 -5.59 -4.64 4.38
CA GLU A 407 -5.61 -3.23 3.94
C GLU A 407 -7.00 -2.58 4.07
N THR A 408 -8.08 -3.32 3.82
CA THR A 408 -9.46 -2.78 3.87
C THR A 408 -10.03 -2.70 5.29
N MET A 409 -9.65 -3.64 6.17
CA MET A 409 -10.18 -3.75 7.54
C MET A 409 -9.26 -3.15 8.61
N GLY A 410 -8.00 -2.88 8.28
CA GLY A 410 -6.95 -2.48 9.22
C GLY A 410 -6.30 -3.67 9.94
N ILE A 411 -5.72 -3.39 11.11
CA ILE A 411 -4.90 -4.34 11.87
C ILE A 411 -5.54 -4.65 13.21
N PHE A 412 -5.50 -5.91 13.63
CA PHE A 412 -5.97 -6.40 14.93
C PHE A 412 -4.91 -7.26 15.62
N TYR A 413 -4.75 -7.08 16.92
CA TYR A 413 -4.05 -8.03 17.79
C TYR A 413 -5.05 -8.95 18.49
N CYS A 414 -4.93 -10.24 18.20
CA CYS A 414 -5.87 -11.28 18.62
C CYS A 414 -5.17 -12.26 19.55
N ASN A 415 -5.66 -12.44 20.78
CA ASN A 415 -5.11 -13.38 21.74
C ASN A 415 -6.20 -14.07 22.56
N TRP A 416 -5.87 -15.22 23.15
CA TRP A 416 -6.63 -15.75 24.28
C TRP A 416 -5.71 -16.05 25.46
N LYS A 417 -6.23 -15.90 26.69
CA LYS A 417 -5.52 -16.25 27.93
C LYS A 417 -6.47 -17.02 28.84
N GLN A 418 -5.92 -17.95 29.65
CA GLN A 418 -6.65 -18.52 30.78
C GLN A 418 -6.39 -17.64 32.01
N ILE A 419 -7.45 -17.33 32.76
CA ILE A 419 -7.41 -16.62 34.03
C ILE A 419 -8.27 -17.44 34.99
N ASP A 420 -7.64 -18.03 36.02
CA ASP A 420 -8.26 -18.95 36.97
C ASP A 420 -9.10 -20.06 36.30
N SER A 421 -10.42 -20.09 36.54
CA SER A 421 -11.36 -21.05 35.95
C SER A 421 -11.81 -20.70 34.53
N LYS A 422 -11.40 -19.55 33.98
CA LYS A 422 -12.00 -18.95 32.77
C LYS A 422 -11.03 -18.84 31.60
N ILE A 423 -11.59 -18.82 30.39
CA ILE A 423 -10.88 -18.43 29.17
C ILE A 423 -11.41 -17.09 28.69
N LEU A 424 -10.50 -16.14 28.44
CA LEU A 424 -10.76 -14.85 27.83
C LEU A 424 -10.16 -14.82 26.42
N TRP A 425 -10.99 -14.59 25.41
CA TRP A 425 -10.57 -14.22 24.06
C TRP A 425 -10.66 -12.70 23.89
N ARG A 426 -9.74 -12.13 23.10
CA ARG A 426 -9.64 -10.70 22.86
C ARG A 426 -9.17 -10.40 21.44
N ALA A 427 -9.71 -9.34 20.84
CA ALA A 427 -9.25 -8.72 19.61
C ALA A 427 -9.21 -7.20 19.78
N LYS A 428 -8.01 -6.62 19.83
CA LYS A 428 -7.74 -5.19 19.92
C LYS A 428 -7.56 -4.63 18.50
N TYR A 429 -8.41 -3.69 18.07
CA TYR A 429 -8.23 -2.97 16.82
C TYR A 429 -7.13 -1.91 16.99
N CYS A 430 -6.26 -1.75 16.01
CA CYS A 430 -5.06 -0.90 16.09
C CYS A 430 -5.24 0.50 15.48
N GLY A 431 -6.35 0.76 14.77
CA GLY A 431 -6.65 2.05 14.14
C GLY A 431 -7.69 2.89 14.92
N PRO A 432 -8.37 3.85 14.25
CA PRO A 432 -9.33 4.76 14.88
C PRO A 432 -10.43 4.08 15.72
N LYS A 433 -10.52 4.43 17.01
CA LYS A 433 -11.41 3.78 18.01
C LYS A 433 -12.90 3.78 17.65
N GLY A 434 -13.36 4.81 16.95
CA GLY A 434 -14.77 4.97 16.55
C GLY A 434 -15.25 3.90 15.57
N ARG A 435 -14.32 3.27 14.83
CA ARG A 435 -14.62 2.21 13.87
C ARG A 435 -15.22 0.98 14.57
N LYS A 436 -16.19 0.36 13.92
CA LYS A 436 -16.96 -0.79 14.41
C LYS A 436 -16.78 -1.97 13.44
N PHE A 437 -16.97 -3.16 14.01
CA PHE A 437 -16.72 -4.48 13.44
C PHE A 437 -17.56 -5.50 14.22
N PHE A 438 -17.90 -6.61 13.58
CA PHE A 438 -18.48 -7.80 14.23
C PHE A 438 -17.43 -8.89 14.37
N CYS A 439 -17.24 -9.38 15.60
CA CYS A 439 -16.24 -10.38 15.95
C CYS A 439 -16.93 -11.69 16.38
N GLU A 440 -16.87 -12.72 15.55
CA GLU A 440 -17.49 -14.04 15.78
C GLU A 440 -16.48 -15.10 16.19
N LEU A 441 -16.66 -15.71 17.36
CA LEU A 441 -15.91 -16.89 17.81
C LEU A 441 -16.65 -18.18 17.44
N LYS A 442 -15.97 -19.07 16.73
CA LYS A 442 -16.42 -20.41 16.32
C LYS A 442 -15.41 -21.45 16.83
N PHE A 443 -15.81 -22.72 16.96
CA PHE A 443 -14.91 -23.80 17.39
C PHE A 443 -14.86 -24.94 16.37
N LYS A 444 -13.66 -25.46 16.11
CA LYS A 444 -13.41 -26.53 15.15
C LYS A 444 -13.81 -27.90 15.73
N GLY A 445 -15.09 -28.27 15.60
CA GLY A 445 -15.63 -29.58 15.99
C GLY A 445 -17.13 -29.73 15.67
N LYS A 446 -17.60 -30.97 15.52
CA LYS A 446 -19.00 -31.27 15.12
C LYS A 446 -20.07 -30.97 16.21
N THR A 447 -19.67 -30.62 17.43
CA THR A 447 -20.59 -30.40 18.57
C THR A 447 -21.10 -28.97 18.71
N PHE A 448 -20.34 -27.97 18.26
CA PHE A 448 -20.61 -26.57 18.55
C PHE A 448 -21.46 -25.92 17.43
N LYS A 449 -22.71 -25.58 17.74
CA LYS A 449 -23.75 -25.28 16.73
C LYS A 449 -24.03 -23.81 16.43
N ARG A 450 -23.50 -22.85 17.21
CA ARG A 450 -23.77 -21.41 17.05
C ARG A 450 -22.51 -20.59 17.31
N PRO A 451 -22.17 -19.57 16.50
CA PRO A 451 -21.08 -18.65 16.82
C PRO A 451 -21.38 -17.86 18.11
N LEU A 452 -20.33 -17.42 18.80
CA LEU A 452 -20.41 -16.49 19.92
C LEU A 452 -19.89 -15.13 19.48
N LEU A 453 -20.70 -14.09 19.58
CA LEU A 453 -20.23 -12.72 19.38
C LEU A 453 -19.36 -12.29 20.57
N LEU A 454 -18.27 -11.58 20.27
CA LEU A 454 -17.47 -10.84 21.24
C LEU A 454 -18.13 -9.48 21.53
N THR A 455 -18.13 -9.07 22.79
CA THR A 455 -18.60 -7.75 23.24
C THR A 455 -17.51 -6.70 23.01
N LYS A 456 -17.85 -5.49 22.52
CA LYS A 456 -16.90 -4.35 22.45
C LYS A 456 -16.85 -3.62 23.80
N ASN A 457 -15.65 -3.24 24.24
CA ASN A 457 -15.40 -2.17 25.21
C ASN A 457 -14.50 -1.08 24.55
N ASP A 458 -14.07 -0.09 25.33
CA ASP A 458 -13.34 1.10 24.84
C ASP A 458 -11.91 0.83 24.31
N GLU A 459 -11.46 -0.42 24.41
CA GLU A 459 -10.12 -0.88 24.00
C GLU A 459 -10.15 -2.05 23.02
N CYS A 460 -11.12 -2.96 23.13
CA CYS A 460 -11.11 -4.22 22.40
C CYS A 460 -12.49 -4.89 22.29
N TYR A 461 -12.56 -5.91 21.44
CA TYR A 461 -13.60 -6.92 21.47
C TYR A 461 -13.14 -8.08 22.36
N PHE A 462 -14.03 -8.61 23.22
CA PHE A 462 -13.69 -9.74 24.09
C PHE A 462 -14.84 -10.73 24.29
N LYS A 463 -14.50 -11.97 24.65
CA LYS A 463 -15.46 -12.98 25.09
C LYS A 463 -14.85 -13.76 26.25
N GLU A 464 -15.63 -13.99 27.30
CA GLU A 464 -15.27 -14.82 28.44
C GLU A 464 -16.15 -16.09 28.45
N MET A 465 -15.59 -17.23 28.87
CA MET A 465 -16.31 -18.50 29.13
C MET A 465 -15.64 -19.27 30.27
N GLU A 466 -16.43 -20.03 31.04
CA GLU A 466 -15.90 -20.94 32.06
C GLU A 466 -15.26 -22.20 31.42
N LEU A 467 -14.17 -22.68 32.00
CA LEU A 467 -13.50 -23.91 31.60
C LEU A 467 -14.38 -25.15 31.83
N ALA A 468 -15.39 -25.06 32.69
CA ALA A 468 -16.43 -26.07 32.85
C ALA A 468 -17.34 -26.17 31.61
N GLU A 469 -17.84 -25.03 31.10
CA GLU A 469 -18.70 -24.96 29.91
C GLU A 469 -17.98 -25.51 28.67
N LEU A 470 -16.70 -25.16 28.49
CA LEU A 470 -15.87 -25.66 27.39
C LEU A 470 -15.69 -27.18 27.44
N LYS A 471 -15.58 -27.78 28.63
CA LYS A 471 -15.52 -29.24 28.83
C LYS A 471 -16.85 -29.90 28.47
N GLU A 472 -17.98 -29.35 28.92
CA GLU A 472 -19.32 -29.85 28.61
C GLU A 472 -19.60 -29.87 27.11
N GLN A 473 -19.29 -28.77 26.42
CA GLN A 473 -19.43 -28.61 24.96
C GLN A 473 -18.37 -29.40 24.15
N LYS A 474 -17.41 -30.03 24.84
CA LYS A 474 -16.29 -30.83 24.30
C LYS A 474 -15.36 -30.06 23.36
N VAL A 475 -15.26 -28.74 23.55
CA VAL A 475 -14.37 -27.84 22.82
C VAL A 475 -13.09 -27.54 23.61
N LYS A 476 -12.12 -26.86 22.98
CA LYS A 476 -10.85 -26.46 23.60
C LYS A 476 -10.49 -25.06 23.09
N ALA A 477 -9.91 -24.21 23.95
CA ALA A 477 -9.59 -22.82 23.60
C ALA A 477 -8.74 -22.71 22.32
N LYS A 478 -7.68 -23.52 22.19
CA LYS A 478 -6.85 -23.59 20.98
C LYS A 478 -7.57 -24.08 19.71
N ASN A 479 -8.77 -24.66 19.80
CA ASN A 479 -9.58 -25.02 18.62
C ASN A 479 -10.57 -23.91 18.22
N SER A 480 -10.48 -22.73 18.84
CA SER A 480 -11.27 -21.57 18.43
C SER A 480 -10.74 -20.95 17.13
N ILE A 481 -11.68 -20.36 16.41
CA ILE A 481 -11.51 -19.59 15.17
C ILE A 481 -12.29 -18.30 15.39
N LEU A 482 -11.61 -17.16 15.40
CA LEU A 482 -12.24 -15.85 15.44
C LEU A 482 -12.32 -15.30 14.01
N THR A 483 -13.51 -14.94 13.56
CA THR A 483 -13.75 -14.19 12.31
C THR A 483 -14.05 -12.74 12.66
N VAL A 484 -13.37 -11.80 12.04
CA VAL A 484 -13.70 -10.38 12.09
C VAL A 484 -14.43 -10.02 10.78
N THR A 485 -15.51 -9.26 10.89
CA THR A 485 -16.28 -8.70 9.77
C THR A 485 -16.57 -7.22 10.05
N ARG A 486 -16.93 -6.45 9.02
CA ARG A 486 -17.25 -5.02 9.15
C ARG A 486 -18.70 -4.88 9.62
#